data_AF-A0A7J9IT85-F1
#
_entry.id   AF-A0A7J9IT85-F1
#
_cell.length_a   1.000
_cell.length_b   1.000
_cell.length_c   1.000
_cell.angle_alpha   90.00
_cell.angle_beta   90.00
_cell.angle_gamma   90.00
#
_symmetry.space_group_name_H-M   'P 1'
#
loop_
_entity.id
_entity.type
_entity.pdbx_description
1 polymer ?
#
loop_
_entity_poly.entity_id
_entity_poly.type
_entity_poly.pdbx_seq_one_letter_code
_entity_poly.pdbx_strand_id
1 'polypeptide(L)'
;MQNDHFPFIYCVENLELERKPLEWESCFKKLGLESKPVNDCYNSGLGQKLDLQYAAETSALEPPHTYVPWVVVDGQPLYEDVTSVITLQDYENYISYVCKAYKGANMPKACSGLTFNQIYNRKTIHPVCYKEIPPSTLSSRTISTVVSWIQKIVTSM
;
A
#
# COMPACT_ATOMS: atom_id res chain seq x y z
N MET A 1 20.30 -8.83 2.74
CA MET A 1 18.88 -8.95 3.16
C MET A 1 17.97 -8.06 2.33
N GLN A 2 18.10 -6.73 2.28
CA GLN A 2 17.23 -5.91 1.42
C GLN A 2 17.47 -6.08 -0.10
N ASN A 3 18.67 -6.49 -0.51
CA ASN A 3 19.09 -6.54 -1.91
C ASN A 3 18.37 -7.59 -2.77
N ASP A 4 17.77 -8.62 -2.18
CA ASP A 4 17.12 -9.71 -2.93
C ASP A 4 15.59 -9.58 -2.88
N HIS A 5 15.05 -9.15 -1.73
CA HIS A 5 13.60 -9.07 -1.52
C HIS A 5 12.96 -7.88 -2.25
N PHE A 6 13.55 -6.69 -2.20
CA PHE A 6 12.98 -5.51 -2.87
C PHE A 6 12.92 -5.67 -4.40
N PRO A 7 13.97 -6.16 -5.08
CA PRO A 7 13.86 -6.42 -6.52
C PRO A 7 12.79 -7.46 -6.86
N PHE A 8 12.64 -8.49 -6.01
CA PHE A 8 11.59 -9.50 -6.20
C PHE A 8 10.19 -8.90 -6.07
N ILE A 9 9.93 -8.16 -4.98
CA ILE A 9 8.65 -7.46 -4.75
C ILE A 9 8.38 -6.51 -5.92
N TYR A 10 9.35 -5.66 -6.29
CA TYR A 10 9.21 -4.73 -7.41
C TYR A 10 8.90 -5.44 -8.73
N CYS A 11 9.51 -6.60 -8.99
CA CYS A 11 9.18 -7.40 -10.16
C CYS A 11 7.73 -7.90 -10.13
N VAL A 12 7.25 -8.40 -8.98
CA VAL A 12 5.86 -8.87 -8.82
C VAL A 12 4.87 -7.72 -8.96
N GLU A 13 5.12 -6.58 -8.32
CA GLU A 13 4.26 -5.38 -8.43
C GLU A 13 4.16 -4.86 -9.87
N ASN A 14 5.25 -4.91 -10.64
CA ASN A 14 5.20 -4.55 -12.07
C ASN A 14 4.34 -5.50 -12.90
N LEU A 15 4.29 -6.79 -12.54
CA LEU A 15 3.42 -7.73 -13.23
C LEU A 15 1.94 -7.41 -13.00
N GLU A 16 1.57 -6.86 -11.84
CA GLU A 16 0.22 -6.34 -11.60
C GLU A 16 -0.10 -5.17 -12.55
N LEU A 17 0.84 -4.23 -12.71
CA LEU A 17 0.70 -3.12 -13.66
C LEU A 17 0.58 -3.61 -15.12
N GLU A 18 1.28 -4.70 -15.46
CA GLU A 18 1.19 -5.37 -16.76
C GLU A 18 -0.07 -6.25 -16.91
N ARG A 19 -0.93 -6.35 -15.88
CA ARG A 19 -2.11 -7.22 -15.81
C ARG A 19 -1.79 -8.72 -15.94
N LYS A 20 -0.69 -9.13 -15.34
CA LYS A 20 -0.16 -10.51 -15.32
C LYS A 20 0.18 -11.00 -13.90
N PRO A 21 -0.66 -10.79 -12.86
CA PRO A 21 -0.33 -11.19 -11.50
C PRO A 21 0.02 -12.68 -11.35
N LEU A 22 -0.62 -13.54 -12.15
CA LEU A 22 -0.40 -14.98 -12.10
C LEU A 22 1.00 -15.40 -12.58
N GLU A 23 1.74 -14.50 -13.23
CA GLU A 23 3.12 -14.75 -13.70
C GLU A 23 4.18 -14.38 -12.65
N TRP A 24 3.81 -14.11 -11.39
CA TRP A 24 4.72 -13.66 -10.34
C TRP A 24 5.95 -14.57 -10.15
N GLU A 25 5.81 -15.90 -10.32
CA GLU A 25 6.93 -16.85 -10.24
C GLU A 25 8.00 -16.61 -11.32
N SER A 26 7.65 -15.95 -12.43
CA SER A 26 8.63 -15.57 -13.47
C SER A 26 9.72 -14.64 -12.94
N CYS A 27 9.45 -13.93 -11.83
CA CYS A 27 10.41 -13.04 -11.18
C CYS A 27 11.62 -13.77 -10.59
N PHE A 28 11.48 -15.04 -10.19
CA PHE A 28 12.62 -15.86 -9.76
C PHE A 28 13.66 -15.98 -10.87
N LYS A 29 13.20 -16.37 -12.07
CA LYS A 29 14.07 -16.51 -13.24
C LYS A 29 14.66 -15.16 -13.68
N LYS A 30 13.86 -14.10 -13.71
CA LYS A 30 14.31 -12.75 -14.12
C LYS A 30 15.44 -12.23 -13.23
N LEU A 31 15.41 -12.56 -11.93
CA LEU A 31 16.35 -12.05 -10.94
C LEU A 31 17.46 -13.05 -10.57
N GLY A 32 17.42 -14.26 -11.11
CA GLY A 32 18.37 -15.32 -10.75
C GLY A 32 18.22 -15.81 -9.31
N LEU A 33 16.99 -15.84 -8.80
CA LEU A 33 16.65 -16.27 -7.44
C LEU A 33 16.11 -17.71 -7.44
N GLU A 34 16.40 -18.46 -6.38
CA GLU A 34 15.83 -19.78 -6.14
C GLU A 34 14.37 -19.66 -5.66
N SER A 35 13.44 -20.39 -6.30
CA SER A 35 12.02 -20.35 -5.94
C SER A 35 11.69 -21.15 -4.68
N LYS A 36 12.47 -22.19 -4.38
CA LYS A 36 12.18 -23.15 -3.31
C LYS A 36 11.94 -22.50 -1.95
N PRO A 37 12.76 -21.55 -1.45
CA PRO A 37 12.54 -20.97 -0.12
C PRO A 37 11.20 -20.23 0.01
N VAL A 38 10.79 -19.50 -1.04
CA VAL A 38 9.52 -18.77 -1.06
C VAL A 38 8.35 -19.73 -1.22
N ASN A 39 8.47 -20.74 -2.09
CA ASN A 39 7.44 -21.75 -2.29
C ASN A 39 7.23 -22.62 -1.04
N ASP A 40 8.29 -22.98 -0.34
CA ASP A 40 8.20 -23.71 0.93
C ASP A 40 7.51 -22.84 2.01
N CYS A 41 7.81 -21.53 2.07
CA CYS A 41 7.12 -20.58 2.95
C CYS A 41 5.62 -20.48 2.63
N TYR A 42 5.28 -20.34 1.35
CA TYR A 42 3.90 -20.22 0.87
C TYR A 42 3.07 -21.48 1.19
N ASN A 43 3.63 -22.67 0.90
CA ASN A 43 2.92 -23.94 1.04
C ASN A 43 2.90 -24.51 2.47
N SER A 44 3.79 -24.05 3.36
CA SER A 44 3.87 -24.55 4.75
C SER A 44 2.87 -23.91 5.72
N GLY A 45 2.11 -22.91 5.26
CA GLY A 45 1.27 -22.08 6.13
C GLY A 45 2.06 -21.04 6.95
N LEU A 46 3.38 -20.94 6.75
CA LEU A 46 4.19 -19.87 7.34
C LEU A 46 3.76 -18.50 6.81
N GLY A 47 3.40 -18.40 5.52
CA GLY A 47 2.84 -17.17 4.93
C GLY A 47 1.65 -16.62 5.72
N GLN A 48 0.67 -17.48 6.05
CA GLN A 48 -0.49 -17.07 6.85
C GLN A 48 -0.10 -16.52 8.23
N LYS A 49 0.90 -17.12 8.88
CA LYS A 49 1.37 -16.64 10.19
C LYS A 49 2.02 -15.27 10.09
N LEU A 50 2.79 -15.03 9.03
CA LEU A 50 3.39 -13.72 8.74
C LEU A 50 2.30 -12.68 8.44
N ASP A 51 1.30 -13.02 7.65
CA ASP A 51 0.18 -12.12 7.33
C ASP A 51 -0.56 -11.67 8.59
N LEU A 52 -0.82 -12.59 9.53
CA LEU A 52 -1.46 -12.25 10.81
C LEU A 52 -0.57 -11.35 11.69
N GLN A 53 0.74 -11.53 11.65
CA GLN A 53 1.68 -10.66 12.36
C GLN A 53 1.68 -9.25 11.75
N TYR A 54 1.76 -9.12 10.43
CA TYR A 54 1.68 -7.83 9.75
C TYR A 54 0.31 -7.16 9.91
N ALA A 55 -0.78 -7.93 10.00
CA ALA A 55 -2.10 -7.40 10.33
C ALA A 55 -2.13 -6.79 11.75
N ALA A 56 -1.48 -7.42 12.72
CA ALA A 56 -1.36 -6.88 14.08
C ALA A 56 -0.50 -5.61 14.12
N GLU A 57 0.64 -5.59 13.42
CA GLU A 57 1.49 -4.39 13.29
C GLU A 57 0.72 -3.23 12.63
N THR A 58 0.00 -3.52 11.55
CA THR A 58 -0.81 -2.53 10.82
C THR A 58 -1.97 -2.00 11.66
N SER A 59 -2.58 -2.85 12.49
CA SER A 59 -3.67 -2.47 13.41
C SER A 59 -3.19 -1.66 14.61
N ALA A 60 -1.91 -1.78 14.96
CA ALA A 60 -1.27 -1.05 16.05
C ALA A 60 -0.66 0.29 15.62
N LEU A 61 -0.82 0.69 14.34
CA LEU A 61 -0.39 1.99 13.87
C LEU A 61 -1.08 3.11 14.64
N GLU A 62 -0.30 4.07 15.10
CA GLU A 62 -0.78 5.28 15.79
C GLU A 62 -0.28 6.53 15.05
N PRO A 63 -1.17 7.34 14.45
CA PRO A 63 -2.62 7.10 14.32
C PRO A 63 -2.93 5.94 13.36
N PRO A 64 -4.14 5.33 13.46
CA PRO A 64 -4.58 4.32 12.51
C PRO A 64 -4.56 4.86 11.07
N HIS A 65 -4.08 4.04 10.13
CA HIS A 65 -4.05 4.41 8.71
C HIS A 65 -5.48 4.61 8.16
N THR A 66 -5.65 5.63 7.32
CA THR A 66 -6.95 5.98 6.70
C THR A 66 -6.99 5.67 5.20
N TYR A 67 -5.84 5.40 4.60
CA TYR A 67 -5.68 4.98 3.21
C TYR A 67 -4.40 4.17 3.04
N VAL A 68 -4.23 3.57 1.87
CA VAL A 68 -2.96 3.01 1.40
C VAL A 68 -2.54 3.65 0.08
N PRO A 69 -1.23 3.81 -0.19
CA PRO A 69 -0.10 3.42 0.68
C PRO A 69 0.05 4.31 1.93
N TRP A 70 0.30 3.69 3.09
CA TRP A 70 0.55 4.40 4.36
C TRP A 70 2.04 4.43 4.66
N VAL A 71 2.68 5.60 4.48
CA VAL A 71 4.13 5.76 4.63
C VAL A 71 4.43 6.46 5.96
N VAL A 72 5.37 5.89 6.73
CA VAL A 72 5.80 6.43 8.03
C VAL A 72 7.31 6.62 8.04
N VAL A 73 7.78 7.80 8.45
CA VAL A 73 9.21 8.12 8.59
C VAL A 73 9.47 8.56 10.03
N ASP A 74 10.33 7.83 10.76
CA ASP A 74 10.66 8.08 12.18
C ASP A 74 9.40 8.26 13.07
N GLY A 75 8.39 7.41 12.85
CA GLY A 75 7.11 7.44 13.57
C GLY A 75 6.12 8.51 13.07
N GLN A 76 6.48 9.33 12.08
CA GLN A 76 5.60 10.35 11.51
C GLN A 76 4.93 9.85 10.23
N PRO A 77 3.60 9.72 10.19
CA PRO A 77 2.89 9.37 8.95
C PRO A 77 2.95 10.54 7.95
N LEU A 78 3.09 10.20 6.67
CA LEU A 78 3.07 11.13 5.55
C LEU A 78 1.66 11.15 4.94
N TYR A 79 1.01 12.30 5.02
CA TYR A 79 -0.37 12.48 4.61
C TYR A 79 -0.52 12.77 3.10
N GLU A 80 -1.72 12.60 2.57
CA GLU A 80 -2.11 13.28 1.34
C GLU A 80 -2.53 14.72 1.69
N ASP A 81 -1.89 15.74 1.11
CA ASP A 81 -2.31 17.13 1.33
C ASP A 81 -3.56 17.41 0.47
N VAL A 82 -4.73 17.39 1.12
CA VAL A 82 -6.04 17.73 0.53
C VAL A 82 -6.38 19.23 0.62
N THR A 83 -5.46 20.06 1.12
CA THR A 83 -5.73 21.48 1.43
C THR A 83 -5.40 22.44 0.28
N SER A 84 -4.65 22.00 -0.73
CA SER A 84 -4.41 22.79 -1.94
C SER A 84 -5.12 22.14 -3.13
N VAL A 85 -5.57 22.97 -4.08
CA VAL A 85 -6.34 22.59 -5.28
C VAL A 85 -5.52 21.73 -6.28
N ILE A 86 -4.45 21.11 -5.79
CA ILE A 86 -3.50 20.25 -6.47
C ILE A 86 -3.16 19.16 -5.46
N THR A 87 -3.63 17.94 -5.68
CA THR A 87 -3.29 16.78 -4.86
C THR A 87 -1.78 16.55 -4.91
N LEU A 88 -1.10 16.83 -3.80
CA LEU A 88 0.33 16.56 -3.63
C LEU A 88 0.42 15.42 -2.65
N GLN A 89 0.96 14.32 -3.12
CA GLN A 89 1.14 13.14 -2.29
C GLN A 89 2.46 13.31 -1.55
N ASP A 90 2.42 13.79 -0.31
CA ASP A 90 3.65 14.00 0.47
C ASP A 90 4.43 12.70 0.71
N TYR A 91 3.78 11.54 0.56
CA TYR A 91 4.47 10.26 0.57
C TYR A 91 5.48 10.14 -0.59
N GLU A 92 5.26 10.78 -1.74
CA GLU A 92 6.24 10.82 -2.84
C GLU A 92 7.47 11.65 -2.44
N ASN A 93 7.29 12.62 -1.55
CA ASN A 93 8.36 13.44 -0.97
C ASN A 93 9.10 12.75 0.20
N TYR A 94 8.93 11.44 0.41
CA TYR A 94 9.52 10.71 1.55
C TYR A 94 11.04 10.93 1.71
N ILE A 95 11.79 11.12 0.61
CA ILE A 95 13.24 11.38 0.67
C ILE A 95 13.53 12.62 1.52
N SER A 96 12.72 13.69 1.39
CA SER A 96 12.90 14.91 2.19
C SER A 96 12.68 14.65 3.68
N TYR A 97 11.68 13.84 4.03
CA TYR A 97 11.41 13.42 5.40
C TYR A 97 12.53 12.54 5.95
N VAL A 98 13.04 11.58 5.17
CA VAL A 98 14.18 10.73 5.55
C VAL A 98 15.41 11.59 5.83
N CYS A 99 15.71 12.54 4.94
CA CYS A 99 16.83 13.46 5.12
C CYS A 99 16.69 14.36 6.34
N LYS A 100 15.47 14.83 6.64
CA LYS A 100 15.17 15.60 7.85
C LYS A 100 15.31 14.76 9.13
N ALA A 101 14.93 13.48 9.08
CA ALA A 101 15.04 12.56 10.21
C ALA A 101 16.46 12.05 10.46
N TYR A 102 17.36 12.18 9.48
CA TYR A 102 18.75 11.72 9.59
C TYR A 102 19.55 12.56 10.60
N LYS A 103 19.98 11.91 11.70
CA LYS A 103 20.77 12.53 12.79
C LYS A 103 22.28 12.23 12.71
N GLY A 104 22.73 11.55 11.65
CA GLY A 104 24.14 11.19 11.50
C GLY A 104 25.01 12.37 11.07
N ALA A 105 26.30 12.33 11.43
CA ALA A 105 27.24 13.40 11.11
C ALA A 105 27.52 13.54 9.60
N ASN A 106 27.52 12.43 8.87
CA ASN A 106 27.82 12.38 7.44
C ASN A 106 26.52 12.33 6.63
N MET A 107 25.95 13.50 6.35
CA MET A 107 24.72 13.62 5.56
C MET A 107 24.88 12.96 4.17
N PRO A 108 23.98 12.04 3.76
CA PRO A 108 24.04 11.44 2.44
C PRO A 108 23.98 12.48 1.33
N LYS A 109 24.70 12.25 0.23
CA LYS A 109 24.67 13.14 -0.95
C LYS A 109 23.25 13.32 -1.50
N ALA A 110 22.40 12.30 -1.40
CA ALA A 110 20.99 12.36 -1.80
C ALA A 110 20.19 13.42 -1.04
N CYS A 111 20.63 13.81 0.16
CA CYS A 111 20.02 14.88 0.96
C CYS A 111 20.55 16.28 0.61
N SER A 112 21.59 16.38 -0.22
CA SER A 112 22.17 17.66 -0.62
C SER A 112 21.30 18.32 -1.70
N GLY A 113 20.94 19.59 -1.51
CA GLY A 113 20.19 20.37 -2.51
C GLY A 113 18.68 20.13 -2.52
N LEU A 114 18.14 19.32 -1.60
CA LEU A 114 16.70 19.24 -1.39
C LEU A 114 16.21 20.54 -0.73
N THR A 115 15.73 21.49 -1.52
CA THR A 115 14.87 22.54 -0.97
C THR A 115 13.46 21.97 -0.86
N PHE A 116 12.79 22.17 0.28
CA PHE A 116 11.45 21.65 0.56
C PHE A 116 10.38 22.02 -0.49
N ASN A 117 10.70 22.90 -1.44
CA ASN A 117 9.78 23.43 -2.45
C ASN A 117 10.09 23.01 -3.90
N GLN A 118 11.10 22.16 -4.18
CA GLN A 118 11.55 21.93 -5.57
C GLN A 118 11.10 20.63 -6.24
N ILE A 119 10.43 19.70 -5.54
CA ILE A 119 9.86 18.49 -6.16
C ILE A 119 8.38 18.72 -6.51
N TYR A 120 8.08 19.81 -7.22
CA TYR A 120 6.70 20.21 -7.56
C TYR A 120 6.39 20.15 -9.06
N ASN A 121 7.20 19.43 -9.85
CA ASN A 121 7.04 19.41 -11.30
C ASN A 121 6.92 18.00 -11.90
N ARG A 122 6.15 17.12 -11.27
CA ARG A 122 5.50 16.03 -12.01
C ARG A 122 4.16 15.66 -11.39
N LYS A 123 3.10 16.01 -12.10
CA LYS A 123 1.72 15.70 -11.71
C LYS A 123 1.42 14.26 -12.14
N THR A 124 1.73 13.31 -11.26
CA THR A 124 1.26 11.91 -11.37
C THR A 124 0.17 11.71 -10.33
N ILE A 125 -1.08 11.56 -10.78
CA ILE A 125 -2.17 11.17 -9.88
C ILE A 125 -2.01 9.67 -9.67
N HIS A 126 -1.42 9.25 -8.55
CA HIS A 126 -1.48 7.86 -8.13
C HIS A 126 -2.72 7.66 -7.25
N PRO A 127 -3.69 6.83 -7.63
CA PRO A 127 -4.89 6.66 -6.82
C PRO A 127 -4.53 6.04 -5.46
N VAL A 128 -4.89 6.73 -4.36
CA VAL A 128 -4.88 6.13 -3.02
C VAL A 128 -6.13 5.26 -2.84
N CYS A 129 -6.04 4.23 -2.02
CA CYS A 129 -7.19 3.41 -1.62
C CYS A 129 -7.58 3.77 -0.18
N TYR A 130 -8.69 4.49 -0.02
CA TYR A 130 -9.20 4.85 1.31
C TYR A 130 -9.79 3.63 2.01
N LYS A 131 -9.66 3.60 3.33
CA LYS A 131 -10.36 2.64 4.17
C LYS A 131 -11.87 2.86 4.00
N GLU A 132 -12.60 1.80 3.67
CA GLU A 132 -14.06 1.86 3.63
C GLU A 132 -14.60 2.32 4.99
N ILE A 133 -15.49 3.31 4.98
CA ILE A 133 -16.26 3.67 6.17
C ILE A 133 -17.28 2.55 6.36
N PRO A 134 -17.21 1.75 7.44
CA PRO A 134 -18.26 0.78 7.69
C PRO A 134 -19.59 1.54 7.79
N PRO A 135 -20.66 1.08 7.10
CA PRO A 135 -21.94 1.75 7.19
C PRO A 135 -22.29 1.87 8.67
N SER A 136 -22.52 3.11 9.11
CA SER A 136 -22.92 3.39 10.48
C SER A 136 -24.02 2.41 10.85
N THR A 137 -23.88 1.69 11.95
CA THR A 137 -24.98 0.97 12.59
C THR A 137 -25.96 1.99 13.18
N LEU A 138 -26.45 2.90 12.36
CA LEU A 138 -27.63 3.67 12.63
C LEU A 138 -28.77 2.81 12.09
N SER A 139 -29.49 2.18 13.03
CA SER A 139 -30.78 1.55 12.79
C SER A 139 -31.70 2.56 12.10
N SER A 140 -31.67 2.58 10.77
CA SER A 140 -32.68 3.24 9.96
C SER A 140 -33.64 2.17 9.48
N ARG A 141 -34.67 1.92 10.30
CA ARG A 141 -35.92 1.32 9.84
C ARG A 141 -36.49 2.25 8.77
N THR A 142 -36.17 2.00 7.51
CA THR A 142 -36.95 2.47 6.37
C THR A 142 -37.14 1.30 5.43
N ILE A 143 -38.35 0.75 5.46
CA ILE A 143 -38.84 -0.20 4.47
C ILE A 143 -38.85 0.55 3.13
N SER A 144 -37.85 0.30 2.29
CA SER A 144 -37.83 0.79 0.91
C SER A 144 -38.17 -0.37 -0.02
N THR A 145 -39.18 -0.15 -0.84
CA THR A 145 -39.98 -1.09 -1.64
C THR A 145 -39.25 -1.76 -2.83
N VAL A 146 -37.91 -1.86 -2.80
CA VAL A 146 -37.12 -2.39 -3.92
C VAL A 146 -36.88 -3.91 -3.84
N VAL A 147 -37.27 -4.57 -2.74
CA VAL A 147 -37.10 -6.03 -2.58
C VAL A 147 -38.11 -6.86 -3.43
N SER A 148 -39.05 -6.23 -4.14
CA SER A 148 -40.06 -6.95 -4.93
C SER A 148 -39.53 -7.65 -6.21
N TRP A 149 -38.30 -7.38 -6.66
CA TRP A 149 -37.77 -7.96 -7.90
C TRP A 149 -36.91 -9.21 -7.71
N ILE A 150 -36.32 -9.40 -6.53
CA ILE A 150 -35.40 -10.53 -6.29
C ILE A 150 -36.17 -11.83 -5.98
N GLN A 151 -37.40 -11.76 -5.48
CA GLN A 151 -38.20 -12.95 -5.18
C GLN A 151 -38.75 -13.70 -6.42
N LYS A 152 -38.76 -13.09 -7.61
CA LYS A 152 -39.32 -13.69 -8.84
C LYS A 152 -38.34 -14.55 -9.66
N ILE A 153 -37.05 -14.53 -9.34
CA ILE A 153 -36.03 -15.31 -10.08
C ILE A 153 -35.79 -16.68 -9.43
N VAL A 154 -36.11 -16.85 -8.14
CA VAL A 154 -35.81 -18.08 -7.38
C VAL A 154 -36.88 -19.17 -7.53
N THR A 155 -37.99 -18.93 -8.24
CA THR A 155 -39.07 -19.93 -8.46
C THR A 155 -39.25 -20.37 -9.92
N SER A 156 -38.21 -20.31 -10.75
CA SER A 156 -38.27 -20.82 -12.14
C SER A 156 -37.07 -21.68 -12.57
N MET A 157 -36.46 -22.41 -11.63
CA MET A 157 -35.67 -23.61 -11.92
C MET A 157 -36.01 -24.69 -10.90
#